data_AF-A0A2H0C1G7-F1
#
_entry.id   AF-A0A2H0C1G7-F1
#
_cell.length_a   1.000
_cell.length_b   1.000
_cell.length_c   1.000
_cell.angle_alpha   90.00
_cell.angle_beta   90.00
_cell.angle_gamma   90.00
#
_symmetry.space_group_name_H-M   'P 1'
#
loop_
_entity.id
_entity.type
_entity.pdbx_description
1 polymer ?
#
loop_
_entity_poly.entity_id
_entity_poly.type
_entity_poly.pdbx_seq_one_letter_code
_entity_poly.pdbx_strand_id
1 'polypeptide(L)'
;MLNLKSLRQFFEKKAIKIDKRIRLVISVSILGLLMLFSTFFNFDKASFFLPVFIIATYLLSYFSLLEGIKKISWFGLFLMPELITLFFYLFYFLFPGRWLTRLPFIFIYEISIYAVLLCANIFNVGVEKNLQLYRAAFSINFFYQAVVSFLFYNVLFSFRYLFFFNIIGAGISAFLLSLQLFWSIRLNPYLERDILAYSLFTGLLMVETCLLVSFLPLRTAVYALFLTATYYSVTGIIHHHIDEKLFTETIREYASVWAFVLIITLLSLSW
;
A
#
# COMPACT_ATOMS: atom_id res chain seq x y z
N MET A 1 28.37 -27.63 3.64
CA MET A 1 27.06 -27.22 3.05
C MET A 1 26.05 -27.04 4.18
N LEU A 2 25.77 -25.80 4.60
CA LEU A 2 24.71 -25.52 5.56
C LEU A 2 23.36 -25.82 4.91
N ASN A 3 22.67 -26.83 5.43
CA ASN A 3 21.39 -27.27 4.91
C ASN A 3 20.33 -26.18 5.22
N LEU A 4 19.93 -25.37 4.22
CA LEU A 4 18.97 -24.26 4.39
C LEU A 4 17.68 -24.69 5.11
N LYS A 5 17.27 -25.96 4.96
CA LYS A 5 16.12 -26.53 5.67
C LYS A 5 16.34 -26.62 7.19
N SER A 6 17.53 -27.00 7.66
CA SER A 6 17.79 -27.09 9.11
C SER A 6 17.91 -25.72 9.75
N LEU A 7 18.48 -24.74 9.03
CA LEU A 7 18.60 -23.37 9.50
C LEU A 7 17.23 -22.69 9.62
N ARG A 8 16.36 -22.90 8.63
CA ARG A 8 14.97 -22.43 8.66
C ARG A 8 14.20 -23.01 9.84
N GLN A 9 14.27 -24.33 10.04
CA GLN A 9 13.58 -25.01 11.15
C GLN A 9 14.10 -24.56 12.53
N PHE A 10 15.40 -24.29 12.65
CA PHE A 10 15.98 -23.77 13.88
C PHE A 10 15.52 -22.34 14.17
N PHE A 11 15.49 -21.48 13.15
CA PHE A 11 15.00 -20.11 13.26
C PHE A 11 13.52 -20.07 13.62
N GLU A 12 12.68 -20.87 12.96
CA GLU A 12 11.25 -20.99 13.25
C GLU A 12 11.02 -21.44 14.71
N LYS A 13 11.76 -22.45 15.19
CA LYS A 13 11.66 -22.93 16.58
C LYS A 13 12.04 -21.88 17.62
N LYS A 14 13.02 -21.01 17.34
CA LYS A 14 13.40 -19.90 18.24
C LYS A 14 12.40 -18.75 18.15
N ALA A 15 11.98 -18.37 16.95
CA ALA A 15 11.07 -17.26 16.72
C ALA A 15 9.65 -17.50 17.26
N ILE A 16 9.19 -18.75 17.27
CA ILE A 16 7.89 -19.13 17.88
C ILE A 16 7.89 -18.94 19.40
N LYS A 17 9.05 -18.95 20.07
CA LYS A 17 9.12 -18.67 21.51
C LYS A 17 8.84 -17.21 21.89
N ILE A 18 8.94 -16.30 20.92
CA ILE A 18 8.68 -14.88 21.14
C ILE A 18 7.19 -14.61 20.89
N ASP A 19 6.53 -13.91 21.80
CA ASP A 19 5.14 -13.52 21.63
C ASP A 19 4.92 -12.78 20.32
N LYS A 20 3.80 -13.09 19.65
CA LYS A 20 3.45 -12.56 18.34
C LYS A 20 3.44 -11.03 18.28
N ARG A 21 2.97 -10.37 19.35
CA ARG A 21 2.95 -8.90 19.46
C ARG A 21 4.36 -8.33 19.55
N ILE A 22 5.26 -9.02 20.25
CA ILE A 22 6.66 -8.61 20.37
C ILE A 22 7.38 -8.74 19.02
N ARG A 23 7.11 -9.82 18.26
CA ARG A 23 7.67 -9.97 16.89
C ARG A 23 7.26 -8.83 15.96
N LEU A 24 6.00 -8.38 16.04
CA LEU A 24 5.51 -7.22 15.30
C LEU A 24 6.28 -5.97 15.69
N VAL A 25 6.38 -5.65 16.98
CA VAL A 25 7.10 -4.46 17.46
C VAL A 25 8.57 -4.49 17.03
N ILE A 26 9.25 -5.64 17.18
CA ILE A 26 10.64 -5.81 16.73
C ILE A 26 10.77 -5.53 15.22
N SER A 27 9.86 -6.05 14.41
CA SER A 27 9.87 -5.85 12.95
C SER A 27 9.71 -4.38 12.60
N VAL A 28 8.77 -3.69 13.24
CA VAL A 28 8.52 -2.25 13.05
C VAL A 28 9.72 -1.43 13.48
N SER A 29 10.30 -1.68 14.66
CA SER A 29 11.46 -0.93 15.14
C SER A 29 12.69 -1.13 14.26
N ILE A 30 12.95 -2.36 13.77
CA ILE A 30 14.08 -2.59 12.85
C ILE A 30 13.85 -1.85 11.53
N LEU A 31 12.64 -1.90 10.97
CA LEU A 31 12.30 -1.17 9.75
C LEU A 31 12.35 0.34 9.95
N GLY A 32 11.91 0.85 11.11
CA GLY A 32 11.96 2.26 11.49
C GLY A 32 13.39 2.76 11.61
N LEU A 33 14.27 1.99 12.27
CA LEU A 33 15.71 2.29 12.34
C LEU A 33 16.38 2.26 10.96
N LEU A 34 16.03 1.29 10.12
CA LEU A 34 16.53 1.22 8.73
C LEU A 34 16.07 2.44 7.92
N MET A 35 14.80 2.83 8.05
CA MET A 35 14.25 4.05 7.43
C MET A 35 15.01 5.29 7.91
N LEU A 36 15.15 5.47 9.23
CA LEU A 36 15.91 6.56 9.83
C LEU A 36 17.34 6.61 9.28
N PHE A 37 18.05 5.48 9.28
CA PHE A 37 19.41 5.39 8.77
C PHE A 37 19.49 5.78 7.29
N SER A 38 18.54 5.31 6.47
CA SER A 38 18.50 5.63 5.05
C SER A 38 18.28 7.13 4.78
N THR A 39 17.58 7.85 5.66
CA THR A 39 17.32 9.29 5.50
C THR A 39 18.56 10.18 5.65
N PHE A 40 19.67 9.65 6.16
CA PHE A 40 20.96 10.36 6.22
C PHE A 40 21.68 10.41 4.87
N PHE A 41 21.24 9.59 3.91
CA PHE A 41 21.83 9.53 2.58
C PHE A 41 20.97 10.32 1.58
N ASN A 42 21.62 10.81 0.53
CA ASN A 42 20.95 11.51 -0.56
C ASN A 42 20.27 10.51 -1.53
N PHE A 43 19.47 11.05 -2.45
CA PHE A 43 18.68 10.25 -3.40
C PHE A 43 19.55 9.38 -4.33
N ASP A 44 20.83 9.71 -4.53
CA ASP A 44 21.78 8.90 -5.33
C ASP A 44 21.96 7.47 -4.77
N LYS A 45 21.74 7.28 -3.47
CA LYS A 45 21.80 5.96 -2.81
C LYS A 45 20.47 5.21 -2.83
N ALA A 46 19.40 5.77 -3.39
CA ALA A 46 18.10 5.10 -3.46
C ALA A 46 18.17 3.75 -4.16
N SER A 47 18.99 3.62 -5.21
CA SER A 47 19.21 2.35 -5.93
C SER A 47 19.79 1.24 -5.04
N PHE A 48 20.55 1.59 -3.99
CA PHE A 48 21.07 0.65 -3.01
C PHE A 48 20.05 0.31 -1.93
N PHE A 49 19.36 1.31 -1.38
CA PHE A 49 18.41 1.11 -0.28
C PHE A 49 17.11 0.45 -0.72
N LEU A 50 16.63 0.67 -1.95
CA LEU A 50 15.38 0.06 -2.45
C LEU A 50 15.41 -1.49 -2.37
N PRO A 51 16.40 -2.20 -2.93
CA PRO A 51 16.52 -3.65 -2.75
C PRO A 51 16.63 -4.08 -1.29
N VAL A 52 17.34 -3.31 -0.46
CA VAL A 52 17.49 -3.59 0.97
C VAL A 52 16.13 -3.51 1.67
N PHE A 53 15.31 -2.50 1.37
CA PHE A 53 13.95 -2.40 1.92
C PHE A 53 13.05 -3.54 1.46
N ILE A 54 13.07 -3.90 0.17
CA ILE A 54 12.28 -5.05 -0.33
C ILE A 54 12.61 -6.31 0.47
N ILE A 55 13.90 -6.64 0.58
CA ILE A 55 14.35 -7.86 1.26
C ILE A 55 14.05 -7.78 2.77
N ALA A 56 14.39 -6.66 3.42
CA ALA A 56 14.19 -6.49 4.85
C ALA A 56 12.70 -6.53 5.23
N THR A 57 11.85 -5.82 4.51
CA THR A 57 10.41 -5.79 4.76
C THR A 57 9.78 -7.15 4.50
N TYR A 58 10.17 -7.86 3.44
CA TYR A 58 9.69 -9.23 3.20
C TYR A 58 10.07 -10.18 4.35
N LEU A 59 11.34 -10.18 4.76
CA LEU A 59 11.84 -11.05 5.83
C LEU A 59 11.22 -10.72 7.19
N LEU A 60 11.07 -9.44 7.53
CA LEU A 60 10.50 -9.00 8.81
C LEU A 60 8.98 -9.18 8.83
N SER A 61 8.30 -8.97 7.70
CA SER A 61 6.89 -9.34 7.56
C SER A 61 6.72 -10.83 7.76
N TYR A 62 7.57 -11.66 7.12
CA TYR A 62 7.53 -13.12 7.31
C TYR A 62 7.77 -13.50 8.77
N PHE A 63 8.77 -12.91 9.43
CA PHE A 63 9.08 -13.11 10.85
C PHE A 63 7.90 -12.74 11.77
N SER A 64 7.20 -11.64 11.48
CA SER A 64 6.04 -11.23 12.27
C SER A 64 4.82 -12.15 12.07
N LEU A 65 4.65 -12.71 10.87
CA LEU A 65 3.51 -13.54 10.45
C LEU A 65 3.74 -15.06 10.53
N LEU A 66 4.87 -15.54 11.06
CA LEU A 66 5.32 -16.94 11.06
C LEU A 66 4.26 -18.01 11.40
N GLU A 67 3.27 -17.68 12.22
CA GLU A 67 2.18 -18.58 12.59
C GLU A 67 0.98 -18.46 11.64
N GLY A 68 0.66 -19.55 10.94
CA GLY A 68 -0.62 -19.69 10.22
C GLY A 68 -0.60 -19.29 8.75
N ILE A 69 0.56 -19.09 8.12
CA ILE A 69 0.64 -18.75 6.70
C ILE A 69 0.08 -19.92 5.85
N LYS A 70 -1.15 -19.79 5.36
CA LYS A 70 -1.69 -20.66 4.31
C LYS A 70 -0.86 -20.45 3.04
N LYS A 71 -0.49 -21.54 2.33
CA LYS A 71 0.52 -21.54 1.25
C LYS A 71 0.26 -20.57 0.08
N ILE A 72 -0.97 -20.06 -0.12
CA ILE A 72 -1.35 -19.32 -1.34
C ILE A 72 -1.64 -17.81 -1.09
N SER A 73 -1.70 -17.35 0.16
CA SER A 73 -1.98 -15.93 0.49
C SER A 73 -0.75 -15.01 0.54
N TRP A 74 0.38 -15.42 -0.03
CA TRP A 74 1.65 -14.65 0.07
C TRP A 74 1.52 -13.26 -0.56
N PHE A 75 1.04 -13.17 -1.81
CA PHE A 75 0.92 -11.89 -2.49
C PHE A 75 0.04 -10.89 -1.70
N GLY A 76 -1.15 -11.31 -1.27
CA GLY A 76 -2.09 -10.42 -0.59
C GLY A 76 -1.65 -9.95 0.80
N LEU A 77 -0.81 -10.73 1.49
CA LEU A 77 -0.32 -10.41 2.83
C LEU A 77 0.95 -9.53 2.82
N PHE A 78 1.86 -9.75 1.87
CA PHE A 78 3.15 -9.06 1.84
C PHE A 78 3.17 -7.79 0.99
N LEU A 79 2.24 -7.64 0.04
CA LEU A 79 2.22 -6.49 -0.86
C LEU A 79 2.11 -5.15 -0.11
N MET A 80 1.14 -5.01 0.80
CA MET A 80 0.93 -3.74 1.50
C MET A 80 2.12 -3.30 2.37
N PRO A 81 2.72 -4.18 3.21
CA PRO A 81 3.95 -3.83 3.94
C PRO A 81 5.07 -3.32 3.02
N GLU A 82 5.28 -3.99 1.89
CA GLU A 82 6.31 -3.61 0.91
C GLU A 82 6.02 -2.25 0.28
N LEU A 83 4.81 -2.04 -0.26
CA LEU A 83 4.46 -0.79 -0.92
C LEU A 83 4.51 0.40 0.04
N ILE A 84 4.04 0.25 1.29
CA ILE A 84 4.20 1.30 2.30
C ILE A 84 5.68 1.63 2.49
N THR A 85 6.53 0.61 2.68
CA THR A 85 7.95 0.85 2.95
C THR A 85 8.62 1.58 1.80
N LEU A 86 8.39 1.12 0.57
CA LEU A 86 9.02 1.68 -0.62
C LEU A 86 8.56 3.11 -0.90
N PHE A 87 7.25 3.38 -0.82
CA PHE A 87 6.75 4.70 -1.14
C PHE A 87 6.94 5.72 -0.03
N PHE A 88 6.98 5.31 1.25
CA PHE A 88 7.50 6.19 2.28
C PHE A 88 8.96 6.55 1.99
N TYR A 89 9.83 5.55 1.74
CA TYR A 89 11.24 5.83 1.46
C TYR A 89 11.44 6.80 0.29
N LEU A 90 10.75 6.57 -0.83
CA LEU A 90 10.86 7.44 -2.01
C LEU A 90 10.23 8.82 -1.78
N PHE A 91 9.09 8.88 -1.09
CA PHE A 91 8.40 10.15 -0.80
C PHE A 91 9.17 11.04 0.17
N TYR A 92 9.99 10.46 1.06
CA TYR A 92 10.87 11.21 1.96
C TYR A 92 11.73 12.24 1.20
N PHE A 93 12.24 11.88 0.02
CA PHE A 93 13.11 12.76 -0.79
C PHE A 93 12.38 13.96 -1.40
N LEU A 94 11.04 14.01 -1.34
CA LEU A 94 10.27 15.18 -1.77
C LEU A 94 10.23 16.26 -0.69
N PHE A 95 10.62 15.95 0.56
CA PHE A 95 10.71 16.93 1.64
C PHE A 95 12.08 17.64 1.67
N PRO A 96 12.14 18.87 2.20
CA PRO A 96 13.41 19.49 2.52
C PRO A 96 14.16 18.68 3.58
N GLY A 97 15.45 18.43 3.34
CA GLY A 97 16.35 17.60 4.16
C GLY A 97 16.74 18.20 5.51
N ARG A 98 15.75 18.56 6.33
CA ARG A 98 15.94 19.09 7.69
C ARG A 98 15.86 17.94 8.70
N TRP A 99 16.66 18.00 9.77
CA TRP A 99 16.61 16.97 10.81
C TRP A 99 15.23 16.88 11.48
N LEU A 100 14.56 18.03 11.66
CA LEU A 100 13.23 18.11 12.27
C LEU A 100 12.14 17.43 11.43
N THR A 101 12.28 17.30 10.11
CA THR A 101 11.29 16.59 9.27
C THR A 101 11.46 15.08 9.34
N ARG A 102 12.62 14.57 9.76
CA ARG A 102 12.90 13.12 9.84
C ARG A 102 12.11 12.44 10.96
N LEU A 103 12.11 13.00 12.16
CA LEU A 103 11.49 12.34 13.32
C LEU A 103 9.96 12.16 13.16
N PRO A 104 9.18 13.19 12.78
CA PRO A 104 7.75 13.01 12.52
C PRO A 104 7.50 12.03 11.37
N PHE A 105 8.33 12.08 10.32
CA PHE A 105 8.21 11.18 9.18
C PHE A 105 8.40 9.71 9.58
N ILE A 106 9.44 9.40 10.36
CA ILE A 106 9.71 8.05 10.84
C ILE A 106 8.61 7.57 11.78
N PHE A 107 8.12 8.45 12.66
CA PHE A 107 7.02 8.12 13.56
C PHE A 107 5.74 7.75 12.79
N ILE A 108 5.37 8.55 11.77
CA ILE A 108 4.24 8.24 10.89
C ILE A 108 4.47 6.92 10.15
N TYR A 109 5.69 6.69 9.65
CA TYR A 109 6.07 5.45 9.00
C TYR A 109 5.93 4.23 9.93
N GLU A 110 6.45 4.30 11.16
CA GLU A 110 6.36 3.21 12.15
C GLU A 110 4.91 2.86 12.50
N ILE A 111 4.05 3.88 12.70
CA ILE A 111 2.61 3.67 12.89
C ILE A 111 2.00 2.99 11.66
N SER A 112 2.37 3.45 10.47
CA SER A 112 1.82 2.95 9.21
C SER A 112 2.16 1.47 8.98
N ILE A 113 3.45 1.13 9.12
CA ILE A 113 3.90 -0.25 8.94
C ILE A 113 3.39 -1.17 10.05
N TYR A 114 3.28 -0.68 11.30
CA TYR A 114 2.64 -1.44 12.39
C TYR A 114 1.19 -1.77 12.06
N ALA A 115 0.41 -0.77 11.64
CA ALA A 115 -1.00 -0.95 11.31
C ALA A 115 -1.20 -1.93 10.15
N VAL A 116 -0.38 -1.85 9.10
CA VAL A 116 -0.47 -2.75 7.95
C VAL A 116 -0.02 -4.18 8.29
N LEU A 117 1.04 -4.36 9.08
CA LEU A 117 1.43 -5.69 9.56
C LEU A 117 0.35 -6.30 10.47
N LEU A 118 -0.33 -5.47 11.27
CA LEU A 118 -1.46 -5.92 12.08
C LEU A 118 -2.65 -6.34 11.20
N CYS A 119 -2.96 -5.60 10.14
CA CYS A 119 -3.99 -5.98 9.16
C CYS A 119 -3.65 -7.31 8.48
N ALA A 120 -2.42 -7.45 7.97
CA ALA A 120 -1.93 -8.68 7.37
C ALA A 120 -2.03 -9.86 8.34
N ASN A 121 -1.72 -9.64 9.62
CA ASN A 121 -1.90 -10.65 10.64
C ASN A 121 -3.37 -11.07 10.84
N ILE A 122 -4.30 -10.11 10.90
CA ILE A 122 -5.73 -10.39 11.04
C ILE A 122 -6.24 -11.15 9.81
N PHE A 123 -5.84 -10.76 8.60
CA PHE A 123 -6.16 -11.47 7.37
C PHE A 123 -5.60 -12.89 7.34
N ASN A 124 -4.38 -13.09 7.85
CA ASN A 124 -3.74 -14.41 7.91
C ASN A 124 -4.43 -15.38 8.88
N VAL A 125 -4.91 -14.88 10.03
CA VAL A 125 -5.65 -15.70 11.02
C VAL A 125 -7.07 -16.05 10.53
N GLY A 126 -7.56 -15.37 9.49
CA GLY A 126 -8.82 -15.67 8.82
C GLY A 126 -10.05 -15.15 9.56
N VAL A 127 -11.15 -14.98 8.80
CA VAL A 127 -12.48 -14.52 9.28
C VAL A 127 -13.07 -15.44 10.37
N GLU A 128 -12.61 -16.70 10.43
CA GLU A 128 -13.12 -17.76 11.31
C GLU A 128 -13.11 -17.41 12.81
N LYS A 129 -12.31 -16.42 13.25
CA LYS A 129 -12.18 -16.10 14.69
C LYS A 129 -12.92 -14.84 15.15
N ASN A 130 -13.09 -13.80 14.32
CA ASN A 130 -13.80 -12.57 14.73
C ASN A 130 -14.13 -11.62 13.55
N LEU A 131 -15.43 -11.52 13.19
CA LEU A 131 -15.91 -10.64 12.12
C LEU A 131 -15.71 -9.13 12.41
N GLN A 132 -15.70 -8.70 13.67
CA GLN A 132 -15.50 -7.29 14.03
C GLN A 132 -14.05 -6.86 13.80
N LEU A 133 -13.09 -7.69 14.21
CA LEU A 133 -11.67 -7.43 13.97
C LEU A 133 -11.34 -7.41 12.48
N TYR A 134 -11.95 -8.31 11.71
CA TYR A 134 -11.80 -8.33 10.26
C TYR A 134 -12.30 -7.02 9.62
N ARG A 135 -13.50 -6.54 9.97
CA ARG A 135 -14.05 -5.28 9.43
C ARG A 135 -13.14 -4.09 9.75
N ALA A 136 -12.63 -4.02 10.99
CA ALA A 136 -11.69 -2.96 11.38
C ALA A 136 -10.38 -3.04 10.56
N ALA A 137 -9.80 -4.22 10.41
CA ALA A 137 -8.59 -4.42 9.60
C ALA A 137 -8.80 -4.07 8.13
N PHE A 138 -9.96 -4.43 7.57
CA PHE A 138 -10.30 -4.10 6.19
C PHE A 138 -10.39 -2.59 5.98
N SER A 139 -11.10 -1.86 6.86
CA SER A 139 -11.17 -0.40 6.79
C SER A 139 -9.80 0.27 6.92
N ILE A 140 -8.93 -0.23 7.81
CA ILE A 140 -7.56 0.28 7.96
C ILE A 140 -6.74 -0.01 6.70
N ASN A 141 -6.85 -1.22 6.12
CA ASN A 141 -6.19 -1.58 4.86
C ASN A 141 -6.65 -0.68 3.71
N PHE A 142 -7.96 -0.42 3.59
CA PHE A 142 -8.52 0.47 2.58
C PHE A 142 -8.06 1.93 2.75
N PHE A 143 -7.92 2.41 4.00
CA PHE A 143 -7.30 3.69 4.28
C PHE A 143 -5.84 3.74 3.80
N TYR A 144 -5.03 2.73 4.14
CA TYR A 144 -3.63 2.69 3.73
C TYR A 144 -3.44 2.49 2.22
N GLN A 145 -4.39 1.84 1.54
CA GLN A 145 -4.45 1.78 0.08
C GLN A 145 -4.53 3.19 -0.54
N ALA A 146 -5.38 4.06 0.00
CA ALA A 146 -5.46 5.45 -0.44
C ALA A 146 -4.14 6.20 -0.14
N VAL A 147 -3.57 6.05 1.07
CA VAL A 147 -2.28 6.66 1.44
C VAL A 147 -1.17 6.22 0.49
N VAL A 148 -1.03 4.92 0.25
CA VAL A 148 -0.02 4.36 -0.66
C VAL A 148 -0.21 4.88 -2.08
N SER A 149 -1.44 4.93 -2.58
CA SER A 149 -1.72 5.48 -3.91
C SER A 149 -1.31 6.95 -4.02
N PHE A 150 -1.57 7.76 -2.97
CA PHE A 150 -1.15 9.15 -2.92
C PHE A 150 0.37 9.30 -2.93
N LEU A 151 1.08 8.55 -2.09
CA LEU A 151 2.56 8.56 -2.06
C LEU A 151 3.14 8.12 -3.40
N PHE A 152 2.60 7.06 -3.98
CA PHE A 152 3.00 6.55 -5.29
C PHE A 152 2.84 7.61 -6.38
N TYR A 153 1.66 8.22 -6.52
CA TYR A 153 1.43 9.21 -7.57
C TYR A 153 2.29 10.45 -7.37
N ASN A 154 2.52 10.90 -6.14
CA ASN A 154 3.45 12.00 -5.88
C ASN A 154 4.87 11.66 -6.38
N VAL A 155 5.37 10.47 -6.07
CA VAL A 155 6.69 10.02 -6.51
C VAL A 155 6.74 9.89 -8.03
N LEU A 156 5.74 9.25 -8.64
CA LEU A 156 5.64 9.01 -10.07
C LEU A 156 5.72 10.33 -10.87
N PHE A 157 4.90 11.31 -10.52
CA PHE A 157 4.87 12.60 -11.21
C PHE A 157 6.06 13.50 -10.85
N SER A 158 6.72 13.29 -9.71
CA SER A 158 7.92 14.05 -9.33
C SER A 158 9.11 13.74 -10.23
N PHE A 159 9.16 12.55 -10.83
CA PHE A 159 10.21 12.19 -11.80
C PHE A 159 10.12 12.95 -13.13
N ARG A 160 8.99 13.62 -13.42
CA ARG A 160 8.75 14.37 -14.66
C ARG A 160 9.07 13.56 -15.93
N TYR A 161 8.81 12.25 -15.89
CA TYR A 161 8.92 11.40 -17.06
C TYR A 161 7.88 11.76 -18.12
N LEU A 162 8.10 11.25 -19.33
CA LEU A 162 7.11 11.30 -20.40
C LEU A 162 5.77 10.72 -19.94
N PHE A 163 4.68 11.30 -20.40
CA PHE A 163 3.31 10.93 -20.01
C PHE A 163 3.03 9.42 -20.13
N PHE A 164 3.65 8.75 -21.10
CA PHE A 164 3.53 7.30 -21.29
C PHE A 164 3.96 6.47 -20.06
N PHE A 165 5.07 6.83 -19.40
CA PHE A 165 5.52 6.13 -18.20
C PHE A 165 4.59 6.37 -17.01
N ASN A 166 4.03 7.57 -16.90
CA ASN A 166 3.09 7.90 -15.84
C ASN A 166 1.78 7.12 -15.99
N ILE A 167 1.28 6.99 -17.22
CA ILE A 167 0.06 6.22 -17.51
C ILE A 167 0.25 4.74 -17.18
N ILE A 168 1.35 4.13 -17.65
CA ILE A 168 1.64 2.72 -17.35
C ILE A 168 1.84 2.53 -15.84
N GLY A 169 2.60 3.42 -15.20
CA GLY A 169 2.83 3.38 -13.76
C GLY A 169 1.52 3.45 -12.97
N ALA A 170 0.61 4.35 -13.36
CA ALA A 170 -0.70 4.49 -12.73
C ALA A 170 -1.59 3.26 -12.92
N GLY A 171 -1.61 2.68 -14.12
CA GLY A 171 -2.37 1.46 -14.39
C GLY A 171 -1.86 0.26 -13.60
N ILE A 172 -0.55 0.02 -13.61
CA ILE A 172 0.05 -1.12 -12.91
C ILE A 172 -0.13 -0.98 -11.40
N SER A 173 0.10 0.20 -10.83
CA SER A 173 -0.07 0.39 -9.39
C SER A 173 -1.53 0.22 -8.98
N ALA A 174 -2.47 0.83 -9.69
CA ALA A 174 -3.89 0.69 -9.41
C ALA A 174 -4.37 -0.76 -9.54
N PHE A 175 -3.87 -1.50 -10.53
CA PHE A 175 -4.14 -2.92 -10.68
C PHE A 175 -3.63 -3.72 -9.48
N LEU A 176 -2.36 -3.58 -9.09
CA LEU A 176 -1.78 -4.36 -7.97
C LEU A 176 -2.45 -4.02 -6.63
N LEU A 177 -2.70 -2.73 -6.40
CA LEU A 177 -3.38 -2.22 -5.22
C LEU A 177 -4.82 -2.75 -5.14
N SER A 178 -5.62 -2.60 -6.20
CA SER A 178 -7.00 -3.09 -6.23
C SER A 178 -7.08 -4.62 -6.13
N LEU A 179 -6.13 -5.34 -6.72
CA LEU A 179 -6.04 -6.79 -6.61
C LEU A 179 -5.88 -7.25 -5.16
N GLN A 180 -5.01 -6.59 -4.41
CA GLN A 180 -4.85 -6.88 -2.98
C GLN A 180 -6.10 -6.51 -2.18
N LEU A 181 -6.73 -5.37 -2.48
CA LEU A 181 -7.93 -4.93 -1.78
C LEU A 181 -9.09 -5.90 -1.99
N PHE A 182 -9.40 -6.24 -3.24
CA PHE A 182 -10.52 -7.11 -3.59
C PHE A 182 -10.29 -8.55 -3.12
N TRP A 183 -9.04 -9.04 -3.17
CA TRP A 183 -8.69 -10.31 -2.54
C TRP A 183 -8.95 -10.30 -1.02
N SER A 184 -8.68 -9.19 -0.34
CA SER A 184 -8.89 -9.07 1.11
C SER A 184 -10.36 -9.10 1.54
N ILE A 185 -11.33 -8.95 0.62
CA ILE A 185 -12.77 -9.02 0.90
C ILE A 185 -13.21 -10.44 1.27
N ARG A 186 -12.79 -11.44 0.49
CA ARG A 186 -13.20 -12.84 0.69
C ARG A 186 -12.11 -13.71 1.31
N LEU A 187 -10.85 -13.24 1.33
CA LEU A 187 -9.68 -13.97 1.86
C LEU A 187 -9.57 -15.41 1.33
N ASN A 188 -10.01 -15.61 0.09
CA ASN A 188 -10.04 -16.93 -0.50
C ASN A 188 -8.62 -17.43 -0.83
N PRO A 189 -8.35 -18.74 -0.69
CA PRO A 189 -7.05 -19.30 -1.00
C PRO A 189 -6.72 -19.24 -2.49
N TYR A 190 -7.68 -18.96 -3.36
CA TYR A 190 -7.50 -18.88 -4.80
C TYR A 190 -7.97 -17.52 -5.29
N LEU A 191 -7.33 -17.03 -6.36
CA LEU A 191 -7.73 -15.80 -7.00
C LEU A 191 -8.95 -16.05 -7.89
N GLU A 192 -10.09 -15.47 -7.51
CA GLU A 192 -11.30 -15.52 -8.32
C GLU A 192 -11.13 -14.71 -9.61
N ARG A 193 -11.75 -15.18 -10.70
CA ARG A 193 -11.72 -14.47 -11.98
C ARG A 193 -12.36 -13.09 -11.89
N ASP A 194 -13.42 -12.96 -11.09
CA ASP A 194 -14.14 -11.70 -10.89
C ASP A 194 -13.23 -10.67 -10.20
N ILE A 195 -12.50 -11.09 -9.16
CA ILE A 195 -11.52 -10.24 -8.47
C ILE A 195 -10.46 -9.74 -9.45
N LEU A 196 -9.92 -10.61 -10.31
CA LEU A 196 -8.95 -10.22 -11.32
C LEU A 196 -9.54 -9.25 -12.35
N ALA A 197 -10.77 -9.51 -12.81
CA ALA A 197 -11.47 -8.66 -13.79
C ALA A 197 -11.74 -7.25 -13.23
N TYR A 198 -12.24 -7.14 -12.00
CA TYR A 198 -12.45 -5.85 -11.33
C TYR A 198 -11.15 -5.09 -11.09
N SER A 199 -10.06 -5.79 -10.78
CA SER A 199 -8.73 -5.18 -10.60
C SER A 199 -8.19 -4.64 -11.92
N LEU A 200 -8.33 -5.41 -13.01
CA LEU A 200 -7.95 -4.97 -14.36
C LEU A 200 -8.77 -3.77 -14.80
N PHE A 201 -10.08 -3.81 -14.58
CA PHE A 201 -10.97 -2.68 -14.86
C PHE A 201 -10.53 -1.41 -14.12
N THR A 202 -10.20 -1.53 -12.84
CA THR A 202 -9.67 -0.42 -12.04
C THR A 202 -8.36 0.12 -12.62
N GLY A 203 -7.44 -0.78 -12.99
CA GLY A 203 -6.18 -0.39 -13.64
C GLY A 203 -6.39 0.37 -14.96
N LEU A 204 -7.27 -0.12 -15.82
CA LEU A 204 -7.60 0.53 -17.10
C LEU A 204 -8.24 1.91 -16.90
N LEU A 205 -9.17 2.04 -15.97
CA LEU A 205 -9.79 3.32 -15.65
C LEU A 205 -8.74 4.34 -15.16
N MET A 206 -7.76 3.89 -14.37
CA MET A 206 -6.67 4.75 -13.91
C MET A 206 -5.70 5.13 -15.03
N VAL A 207 -5.46 4.27 -16.02
CA VAL A 207 -4.72 4.60 -17.26
C VAL A 207 -5.39 5.74 -17.99
N GLU A 208 -6.70 5.61 -18.26
CA GLU A 208 -7.48 6.62 -18.98
C GLU A 208 -7.54 7.94 -18.22
N THR A 209 -7.78 7.88 -16.91
CA THR A 209 -7.79 9.09 -16.06
C THR A 209 -6.42 9.76 -16.06
N CYS A 210 -5.33 9.00 -15.89
CA CYS A 210 -3.98 9.56 -15.93
C CYS A 210 -3.66 10.20 -17.29
N LEU A 211 -4.12 9.60 -18.39
CA LEU A 211 -3.96 10.15 -19.73
C LEU A 211 -4.66 11.50 -19.85
N LEU A 212 -5.94 11.59 -19.46
CA LEU A 212 -6.72 12.83 -19.52
C LEU A 212 -6.06 13.96 -18.73
N VAL A 213 -5.63 13.67 -17.50
CA VAL A 213 -5.06 14.69 -16.61
C VAL A 213 -3.64 15.09 -17.05
N SER A 214 -2.91 14.22 -17.75
CA SER A 214 -1.55 14.52 -18.25
C SER A 214 -1.49 15.74 -19.18
N PHE A 215 -2.62 16.16 -19.76
CA PHE A 215 -2.71 17.36 -20.60
C PHE A 215 -3.07 18.65 -19.83
N LEU A 216 -3.37 18.54 -18.53
CA LEU A 216 -3.74 19.69 -17.70
C LEU A 216 -2.52 20.29 -16.99
N PRO A 217 -2.30 21.62 -16.97
CA PRO A 217 -1.16 22.22 -16.28
C PRO A 217 -1.36 22.27 -14.76
N LEU A 218 -1.22 21.12 -14.09
CA LEU A 218 -1.43 20.97 -12.65
C LEU A 218 -0.12 20.82 -11.87
N ARG A 219 -0.14 21.16 -10.58
CA ARG A 219 0.97 20.85 -9.66
C ARG A 219 0.96 19.36 -9.32
N THR A 220 2.14 18.77 -9.10
CA THR A 220 2.32 17.34 -8.77
C THR A 220 1.42 16.85 -7.63
N ALA A 221 1.27 17.64 -6.57
CA ALA A 221 0.42 17.27 -5.43
C ALA A 221 -1.08 17.21 -5.81
N VAL A 222 -1.53 18.07 -6.72
CA VAL A 222 -2.92 18.11 -7.21
C VAL A 222 -3.19 16.91 -8.12
N TYR A 223 -2.25 16.57 -9.01
CA TYR A 223 -2.29 15.33 -9.79
C TYR A 223 -2.46 14.10 -8.91
N ALA A 224 -1.59 13.96 -7.91
CA ALA A 224 -1.60 12.82 -7.01
C ALA A 224 -2.89 12.73 -6.20
N LEU A 225 -3.40 13.87 -5.72
CA LEU A 225 -4.68 13.92 -5.00
C LEU A 225 -5.85 13.50 -5.89
N PHE A 226 -5.92 13.99 -7.12
CA PHE A 226 -7.00 13.66 -8.04
C PHE A 226 -7.00 12.17 -8.44
N LEU A 227 -5.84 11.61 -8.78
CA LEU A 227 -5.74 10.17 -9.06
C LEU A 227 -6.02 9.31 -7.82
N THR A 228 -5.60 9.75 -6.63
CA THR A 228 -5.93 9.06 -5.37
C THR A 228 -7.43 9.06 -5.12
N ALA A 229 -8.10 10.20 -5.30
CA ALA A 229 -9.55 10.31 -5.13
C ALA A 229 -10.31 9.46 -6.15
N THR A 230 -9.82 9.39 -7.39
CA THR A 230 -10.36 8.51 -8.43
C THR A 230 -10.21 7.05 -8.03
N TYR A 231 -8.99 6.63 -7.65
CA TYR A 231 -8.73 5.27 -7.17
C TYR A 231 -9.60 4.91 -5.97
N TYR A 232 -9.65 5.76 -4.94
CA TYR A 232 -10.47 5.59 -3.74
C TYR A 232 -11.95 5.43 -4.05
N SER A 233 -12.50 6.27 -4.94
CA SER A 233 -13.93 6.26 -5.26
C SER A 233 -14.32 5.04 -6.09
N VAL A 234 -13.49 4.67 -7.07
CA VAL A 234 -13.73 3.49 -7.91
C VAL A 234 -13.63 2.21 -7.09
N THR A 235 -12.53 2.04 -6.36
CA THR A 235 -12.34 0.85 -5.50
C THR A 235 -13.37 0.80 -4.36
N GLY A 236 -13.78 1.97 -3.84
CA GLY A 236 -14.87 2.12 -2.88
C GLY A 236 -16.23 1.67 -3.42
N ILE A 237 -16.57 1.96 -4.66
CA ILE A 237 -17.81 1.45 -5.25
C ILE A 237 -17.71 -0.06 -5.50
N ILE A 238 -16.60 -0.52 -6.09
CA ILE A 238 -16.41 -1.92 -6.47
C ILE A 238 -16.36 -2.82 -5.24
N HIS A 239 -15.67 -2.45 -4.16
CA HIS A 239 -15.57 -3.33 -2.99
C HIS A 239 -16.93 -3.52 -2.29
N HIS A 240 -17.81 -2.50 -2.30
CA HIS A 240 -19.17 -2.62 -1.78
C HIS A 240 -20.05 -3.46 -2.71
N HIS A 241 -19.79 -3.41 -4.01
CA HIS A 241 -20.43 -4.31 -4.96
C HIS A 241 -20.04 -5.78 -4.72
N ILE A 242 -18.75 -6.07 -4.53
CA ILE A 242 -18.24 -7.43 -4.28
C ILE A 242 -18.75 -7.99 -2.93
N ASP A 243 -18.90 -7.13 -1.93
CA ASP A 243 -19.44 -7.44 -0.60
C ASP A 243 -20.98 -7.42 -0.56
N GLU A 244 -21.65 -7.29 -1.72
CA GLU A 244 -23.12 -7.30 -1.89
C GLU A 244 -23.86 -6.25 -1.02
N LYS A 245 -23.19 -5.14 -0.72
CA LYS A 245 -23.67 -4.03 0.12
C LYS A 245 -23.64 -2.70 -0.62
N LEU A 246 -23.83 -2.73 -1.93
CA LEU A 246 -23.85 -1.52 -2.75
C LEU A 246 -25.23 -0.88 -2.67
N PHE A 247 -25.34 0.14 -1.82
CA PHE A 247 -26.52 0.99 -1.72
C PHE A 247 -26.33 2.28 -2.53
N THR A 248 -27.43 2.89 -2.95
CA THR A 248 -27.42 4.16 -3.69
C THR A 248 -26.74 5.27 -2.89
N GLU A 249 -26.92 5.26 -1.57
CA GLU A 249 -26.28 6.16 -0.62
C GLU A 249 -24.76 6.03 -0.68
N THR A 250 -24.25 4.80 -0.71
CA THR A 250 -22.81 4.51 -0.81
C THR A 250 -22.24 5.03 -2.14
N ILE A 251 -22.94 4.80 -3.25
CA ILE A 251 -22.52 5.33 -4.56
C ILE A 251 -22.45 6.86 -4.50
N ARG A 252 -23.47 7.50 -3.91
CA ARG A 252 -23.52 8.96 -3.77
C ARG A 252 -22.37 9.49 -2.90
N GLU A 253 -22.02 8.82 -1.82
CA GLU A 253 -20.90 9.22 -0.96
C GLU A 253 -19.57 9.24 -1.73
N TYR A 254 -19.19 8.13 -2.37
CA TYR A 254 -17.95 8.05 -3.15
C TYR A 254 -17.96 9.00 -4.36
N ALA A 255 -19.09 9.09 -5.08
CA ALA A 255 -19.21 10.01 -6.20
C ALA A 255 -19.11 11.49 -5.76
N SER A 256 -19.65 11.83 -4.59
CA SER A 256 -19.56 13.20 -4.04
C SER A 256 -18.13 13.56 -3.67
N VAL A 257 -17.38 12.64 -3.06
CA VAL A 257 -15.95 12.84 -2.76
C VAL A 257 -15.16 13.06 -4.05
N TRP A 258 -15.37 12.22 -5.07
CA TRP A 258 -14.71 12.38 -6.36
C TRP A 258 -15.05 13.71 -7.03
N ALA A 259 -16.34 14.07 -7.09
CA ALA A 259 -16.79 15.33 -7.67
C ALA A 259 -16.21 16.55 -6.94
N PHE A 260 -16.13 16.50 -5.60
CA PHE A 260 -15.51 17.57 -4.81
C PHE A 260 -14.02 17.75 -5.15
N VAL A 261 -13.26 16.65 -5.22
CA VAL A 261 -11.84 16.70 -5.59
C VAL A 261 -11.66 17.14 -7.05
N LEU A 262 -12.55 16.74 -7.96
CA LEU A 262 -12.56 17.21 -9.34
C LEU A 262 -12.73 18.73 -9.41
N ILE A 263 -13.70 19.30 -8.67
CA ILE A 263 -13.92 20.75 -8.61
C ILE A 263 -12.66 21.46 -8.12
N ILE A 264 -12.06 21.00 -7.01
CA ILE A 264 -10.81 21.59 -6.49
C ILE A 264 -9.69 21.51 -7.52
N THR A 265 -9.60 20.40 -8.26
CA THR A 265 -8.59 20.19 -9.30
C THR A 265 -8.75 21.19 -10.43
N LEU A 266 -9.98 21.42 -10.91
CA LEU A 266 -10.28 22.40 -11.94
C LEU A 266 -10.01 23.84 -11.48
N LEU A 267 -10.34 24.17 -10.23
CA LEU A 267 -10.06 25.48 -9.65
C LEU A 267 -8.55 25.73 -9.43
N SER A 268 -7.74 24.65 -9.37
CA SER A 268 -6.29 24.72 -9.19
C SER A 268 -5.52 24.85 -10.51
N LEU A 269 -6.21 24.91 -11.66
CA LEU A 269 -5.59 25.14 -12.96
C LEU A 269 -4.93 26.52 -12.98
N SER A 270 -3.61 26.54 -13.14
CA SER A 270 -2.86 27.76 -13.43
C SER A 270 -2.85 27.95 -14.94
N TRP A 271 -3.77 28.77 -15.45
CA TRP A 271 -3.72 29.30 -16.81
C TRP A 271 -2.54 30.26 -16.97
#